data_AF-A0A9E4BVU2-F1
#
_entry.id   AF-A0A9E4BVU2-F1
#
_cell.length_a   1.000
_cell.length_b   1.000
_cell.length_c   1.000
_cell.angle_alpha   90.00
_cell.angle_beta   90.00
_cell.angle_gamma   90.00
#
_symmetry.space_group_name_H-M   'P 1'
#
loop_
_entity.id
_entity.type
_entity.pdbx_description
1 polymer ?
#
loop_
_entity_poly.entity_id
_entity_poly.type
_entity_poly.pdbx_seq_one_letter_code
_entity_poly.pdbx_strand_id
1 'polypeptide(L)' 'MTFGNFWESTLTWSPDGTHIAVGRIVDMETRYDIYMVPLDGGAEERVTDDPHDDMDPSWTPF' A
#
# COMPACT_ATOMS: atom_id res chain seq x y z
N MET A 1 -2.76 20.60 -3.83
CA MET A 1 -1.76 19.52 -3.78
C MET A 1 -2.36 18.36 -4.54
N THR A 2 -1.91 18.11 -5.76
CA THR A 2 -2.34 16.97 -6.57
C THR A 2 -1.15 16.04 -6.64
N PHE A 3 -1.19 14.92 -5.93
CA PHE A 3 -0.19 13.88 -6.09
C PHE A 3 -0.51 13.13 -7.39
N GLY A 4 0.29 13.41 -8.42
CA GLY A 4 0.11 12.89 -9.76
C GLY A 4 0.44 11.40 -9.84
N ASN A 5 -0.44 10.68 -10.55
CA ASN A 5 -0.19 9.51 -11.40
C ASN A 5 1.10 8.71 -11.11
N PHE A 6 1.02 7.77 -10.16
CA PHE A 6 1.84 6.57 -10.14
C PHE A 6 0.91 5.40 -10.40
N TRP A 7 0.68 5.07 -11.68
CA TRP A 7 -0.04 3.88 -12.17
C TRP A 7 -1.29 3.53 -11.30
N GLU A 8 -2.38 4.25 -11.57
CA GLU A 8 -3.60 4.60 -10.80
C GLU A 8 -4.23 3.69 -9.70
N SER A 9 -3.59 2.68 -9.11
CA SER A 9 -4.26 1.86 -8.07
C SER A 9 -3.37 1.32 -6.94
N THR A 10 -2.05 1.47 -7.01
CA THR A 10 -1.18 0.88 -5.97
C THR A 10 -1.27 1.56 -4.60
N LEU A 11 -1.96 2.71 -4.48
CA LEU A 11 -2.14 3.46 -3.24
C LEU A 11 -3.63 3.68 -2.95
N THR A 12 -4.08 3.30 -1.76
CA THR A 12 -5.46 3.56 -1.30
C THR A 12 -5.53 4.00 0.15
N TRP A 13 -6.42 4.95 0.44
CA TRP A 13 -6.59 5.52 1.77
C TRP A 13 -7.50 4.63 2.62
N SER A 14 -7.15 4.46 3.90
CA SER A 14 -8.05 3.81 4.84
C SER A 14 -9.34 4.63 5.00
N PRO A 15 -10.50 4.00 5.23
CA PRO A 15 -11.77 4.72 5.39
C PRO A 15 -11.78 5.68 6.59
N ASP A 16 -10.98 5.37 7.62
CA ASP A 16 -10.81 6.21 8.81
C ASP A 16 -9.82 7.37 8.61
N GLY A 17 -9.13 7.44 7.47
CA GLY A 17 -8.19 8.49 7.14
C GLY A 17 -6.93 8.51 8.02
N THR A 18 -6.54 7.37 8.61
CA THR A 18 -5.36 7.26 9.47
C THR A 18 -4.18 6.54 8.81
N HIS A 19 -4.44 5.76 7.75
CA HIS A 19 -3.45 4.96 7.06
C HIS A 19 -3.57 5.09 5.54
N ILE A 20 -2.48 4.73 4.87
CA ILE A 20 -2.44 4.49 3.43
C ILE A 20 -1.96 3.05 3.22
N ALA A 21 -2.65 2.28 2.38
CA ALA A 21 -2.11 1.02 1.86
C ALA A 21 -1.38 1.29 0.55
N VAL A 22 -0.16 0.77 0.41
CA VAL A 22 0.70 0.93 -0.76
C VAL A 22 1.27 -0.42 -1.23
N GLY A 23 1.21 -0.71 -2.53
CA GLY A 23 1.97 -1.79 -3.14
C GLY A 23 3.42 -1.38 -3.35
N ARG A 24 4.38 -2.15 -2.83
CA ARG A 24 5.80 -1.83 -2.89
C ARG A 24 6.62 -3.03 -3.35
N ILE A 25 7.62 -2.76 -4.20
CA ILE A 25 8.59 -3.76 -4.64
C ILE A 25 9.49 -4.15 -3.45
N VAL A 26 9.50 -5.43 -3.10
CA VAL A 26 10.24 -5.95 -1.94
C VAL A 26 11.56 -6.61 -2.34
N ASP A 27 11.67 -7.14 -3.56
CA ASP A 27 12.93 -7.65 -4.10
C ASP A 27 13.22 -7.16 -5.52
N MET A 28 14.47 -7.36 -5.96
CA MET A 28 14.93 -6.96 -7.30
C MET A 28 14.28 -7.79 -8.43
N GLU A 29 13.44 -8.77 -8.11
CA GLU A 29 12.84 -9.71 -9.06
C GLU A 29 11.36 -9.45 -9.35
N THR A 30 10.85 -8.26 -8.99
CA THR A 30 9.49 -7.78 -9.32
C THR A 30 8.42 -8.22 -8.31
N ARG A 31 8.78 -8.73 -7.12
CA ARG A 31 7.75 -9.03 -6.11
C ARG A 31 7.17 -7.74 -5.49
N TYR A 32 5.86 -7.56 -5.59
CA TYR A 32 5.14 -6.53 -4.86
C TYR A 32 4.46 -7.11 -3.62
N ASP A 33 4.60 -6.41 -2.49
CA ASP A 33 3.82 -6.68 -1.29
C ASP A 33 3.07 -5.41 -0.88
N ILE A 34 1.95 -5.59 -0.18
CA ILE A 34 1.16 -4.48 0.34
C ILE A 34 1.73 -4.08 1.71
N TYR A 35 1.93 -2.78 1.87
CA TYR A 35 2.33 -2.15 3.12
C TYR A 35 1.28 -1.16 3.58
N MET A 36 1.14 -1.03 4.89
CA MET A 36 0.31 -0.02 5.54
C MET A 36 1.21 1.04 6.17
N VAL A 37 0.97 2.30 5.82
CA VAL A 37 1.75 3.44 6.26
C VAL A 37 0.88 4.35 7.13
N PRO A 38 1.24 4.56 8.41
CA PRO A 38 0.56 5.51 9.28
C PRO A 38 0.78 6.96 8.83
N LEU A 39 -0.28 7.76 8.79
CA LEU A 39 -0.19 9.18 8.39
C LEU A 39 0.45 10.09 9.43
N ASP A 40 0.49 9.66 10.68
CA ASP A 40 1.12 10.36 11.79
C ASP A 40 2.65 10.21 11.84
N GLY A 41 3.23 9.42 10.92
CA GLY A 41 4.69 9.31 10.75
C GLY A 41 5.34 8.14 11.52
N GLY A 42 4.60 7.04 11.72
CA GLY A 42 5.10 5.81 12.34
C GLY A 42 5.86 4.85 11.42
N ALA A 43 6.12 3.64 11.92
CA ALA A 43 6.71 2.56 11.13
C ALA A 43 5.67 1.97 10.16
N GLU A 44 6.12 1.64 8.94
CA GLU A 44 5.32 0.89 7.98
C GLU A 44 5.15 -0.56 8.42
N GLU A 45 3.97 -1.13 8.18
CA GLU A 45 3.65 -2.53 8.47
C GLU A 45 3.44 -3.29 7.16
N ARG A 46 4.05 -4.46 7.01
CA ARG A 46 3.84 -5.33 5.84
C ARG A 46 2.58 -6.16 6.05
N VAL A 47 1.64 -6.07 5.13
CA VAL A 47 0.32 -6.72 5.19
C VAL A 47 0.33 -8.07 4.47
N THR A 48 1.05 -8.18 3.35
CA THR A 48 1.20 -9.44 2.60
C THR A 48 2.65 -9.91 2.62
N ASP A 49 2.85 -11.21 2.76
CA ASP A 49 4.17 -11.85 2.74
C ASP A 49 4.09 -13.24 2.11
N ASP A 50 3.84 -13.24 0.80
CA ASP A 50 3.76 -14.45 0.02
C ASP A 50 4.52 -14.29 -1.31
N PRO A 51 4.77 -15.36 -2.08
CA PRO A 51 5.62 -15.28 -3.26
C PRO A 51 4.93 -14.70 -4.49
N HIS A 52 3.68 -14.24 -4.40
CA HIS A 52 2.95 -13.63 -5.51
C HIS A 52 3.05 -12.10 -5.48
N ASP A 53 2.62 -11.47 -6.57
CA ASP A 53 2.58 -10.02 -6.67
C ASP A 53 1.26 -9.47 -6.13
N ASP A 54 1.34 -8.68 -5.06
CA ASP A 54 0.22 -7.94 -4.50
C ASP A 54 0.33 -6.45 -4.86
N MET A 55 -0.37 -6.05 -5.92
CA MET A 55 -0.25 -4.69 -6.48
C MET A 55 -1.47 -3.78 -6.23
N ASP A 56 -2.65 -4.35 -5.98
CA ASP A 56 -3.91 -3.59 -5.92
C ASP A 56 -4.60 -3.71 -4.54
N PRO A 57 -4.14 -2.95 -3.54
CA PRO A 57 -4.78 -2.93 -2.24
C PRO A 57 -6.19 -2.30 -2.30
N SER A 58 -7.13 -2.84 -1.51
CA SER A 58 -8.46 -2.27 -1.31
C SER A 58 -8.90 -2.36 0.14
N TRP A 59 -9.69 -1.38 0.60
CA TRP A 59 -10.22 -1.33 1.95
C TRP A 59 -11.69 -1.74 1.98
N THR A 60 -12.04 -2.64 2.90
CA THR A 60 -13.44 -2.94 3.22
C THR A 60 -13.91 -2.02 4.35
N PRO A 61 -15.01 -1.27 4.18
CA PRO A 61 -15.61 -0.54 5.29
C PRO A 61 -16.33 -1.52 6.22
N PHE A 62 -15.95 -1.54 7.49
CA PHE A 62 -16.70 -2.21 8.56
C PHE A 62 -17.45 -1.17 9.39
#